data_AF-A0AAU8ST44-F1
#
_entry.id   AF-A0AAU8ST44-F1
#
_cell.length_a   1.000
_cell.length_b   1.000
_cell.length_c   1.000
_cell.angle_alpha   90.00
_cell.angle_beta   90.00
_cell.angle_gamma   90.00
#
_symmetry.space_group_name_H-M   'P 1'
#
loop_
_entity.id
_entity.type
_entity.pdbx_description
1 polymer ?
#
loop_
_entity_poly.entity_id
_entity_poly.type
_entity_poly.pdbx_seq_one_letter_code
_entity_poly.pdbx_strand_id
1 'polypeptide(L)'
;MLPNAQAEQVLSATVSGWFRSFCGTSALDVARELALDHGLVLTTFEELADAGYGTMNMNVKLYQFKFDLDNPGVDFDPEPVTTHIFFPSTEALKRAYFLSDLAKQGLPEFTERMHLGAHQIGLAYFSEEVLSRYLDHPEMYETNDSLAGGEISSLSNAPDDRYLYVRYGKRRLRSGHVAVTAIYKDLSDMRAPEQRYWHAHELESPEFEKSDTHFRTFISRTYDGEFVDYHDPFSALLTAVEQVNAAAGSTPFFKRLENRHLRMPVEQTYKSYCDAASELYKVLGPDNVDQPKLKSALVSNFSVSGADLTHAETGRPLSTLQLFELIEKKIGAPGVYTACLRKLAKLRIDADHKILEPRSSEQSYSTQFADMCGEITHALGELADLLRTRMK
;
A
#
# COMPACT_ATOMS: atom_id res chain seq x y z
N MET A 1 -3.31 42.30 -17.24
CA MET A 1 -3.13 43.56 -16.48
C MET A 1 -2.96 43.17 -15.03
N LEU A 2 -2.11 43.87 -14.27
CA LEU A 2 -2.04 43.64 -12.82
C LEU A 2 -3.41 43.97 -12.19
N PRO A 3 -3.87 43.25 -11.16
CA PRO A 3 -5.10 43.55 -10.48
C PRO A 3 -5.05 44.97 -9.89
N ASN A 4 -6.20 45.60 -9.65
CA ASN A 4 -6.22 46.82 -8.85
C ASN A 4 -5.67 46.53 -7.43
N ALA A 5 -5.28 47.56 -6.68
CA ALA A 5 -4.61 47.40 -5.38
C ALA A 5 -5.41 46.53 -4.38
N GLN A 6 -6.74 46.54 -4.46
CA GLN A 6 -7.60 45.71 -3.62
C GLN A 6 -7.57 44.24 -4.04
N ALA A 7 -7.66 43.97 -5.34
CA ALA A 7 -7.57 42.61 -5.87
C ALA A 7 -6.18 42.00 -5.63
N GLU A 8 -5.12 42.80 -5.59
CA GLU A 8 -3.78 42.34 -5.15
C GLU A 8 -3.77 41.94 -3.67
N GLN A 9 -4.42 42.71 -2.79
CA GLN A 9 -4.54 42.35 -1.36
C GLN A 9 -5.35 41.07 -1.16
N VAL A 10 -6.47 40.93 -1.86
CA VAL A 10 -7.31 39.73 -1.83
C VAL A 10 -6.53 38.51 -2.33
N LEU A 11 -5.83 38.63 -3.47
CA LEU A 11 -4.97 37.56 -3.98
C LEU A 11 -3.87 37.20 -2.97
N SER A 12 -3.20 38.19 -2.38
CA SER A 12 -2.17 37.95 -1.36
C SER A 12 -2.71 37.20 -0.15
N ALA A 13 -3.92 37.53 0.33
CA ALA A 13 -4.56 36.82 1.44
C ALA A 13 -4.86 35.36 1.08
N THR A 14 -5.33 35.09 -0.13
CA THR A 14 -5.58 33.70 -0.59
C THR A 14 -4.29 32.89 -0.72
N VAL A 15 -3.20 33.51 -1.17
CA VAL A 15 -1.87 32.87 -1.23
C VAL A 15 -1.33 32.59 0.17
N SER A 16 -1.47 33.54 1.11
CA SER A 16 -1.13 33.31 2.51
C SER A 16 -1.98 32.20 3.14
N GLY A 17 -3.25 32.10 2.77
CA GLY A 17 -4.12 30.96 3.10
C GLY A 17 -3.54 29.66 2.59
N TRP A 18 -3.19 29.59 1.29
CA TRP A 18 -2.57 28.42 0.69
C TRP A 18 -1.28 28.00 1.37
N PHE A 19 -0.36 28.92 1.69
CA PHE A 19 0.90 28.56 2.37
C PHE A 19 0.70 28.02 3.79
N ARG A 20 -0.46 28.26 4.42
CA ARG A 20 -0.78 27.72 5.75
C ARG A 20 -1.41 26.33 5.69
N SER A 21 -2.30 26.10 4.73
CA SER A 21 -3.15 24.91 4.72
C SER A 21 -3.10 24.08 3.44
N PHE A 22 -2.50 24.59 2.36
CA PHE A 22 -2.49 24.04 1.00
C PHE A 22 -3.86 23.82 0.37
N CYS A 23 -4.89 24.54 0.83
CA CYS A 23 -6.26 24.43 0.29
C CYS A 23 -6.78 25.79 -0.19
N GLY A 24 -7.93 25.76 -0.87
CA GLY A 24 -8.61 26.97 -1.27
C GLY A 24 -9.09 27.78 -0.06
N THR A 25 -9.04 29.10 -0.17
CA THR A 25 -9.45 30.03 0.90
C THR A 25 -10.85 30.53 0.62
N SER A 26 -11.72 30.53 1.63
CA SER A 26 -13.09 31.03 1.46
C SER A 26 -13.12 32.56 1.40
N ALA A 27 -14.07 33.13 0.67
CA ALA A 27 -14.28 34.58 0.63
C ALA A 27 -14.65 35.14 2.02
N LEU A 28 -15.23 34.32 2.90
CA LEU A 28 -15.54 34.70 4.28
C LEU A 28 -14.26 34.89 5.11
N ASP A 29 -13.29 33.98 4.96
CA ASP A 29 -12.03 34.06 5.67
C ASP A 29 -11.22 35.27 5.22
N VAL A 30 -11.18 35.53 3.91
CA VAL A 30 -10.50 36.72 3.37
C VAL A 30 -11.21 38.01 3.79
N ALA A 31 -12.54 38.06 3.74
CA ALA A 31 -13.31 39.21 4.19
C ALA A 31 -13.04 39.53 5.67
N ARG A 32 -12.95 38.50 6.51
CA ARG A 32 -12.60 38.65 7.93
C ARG A 32 -11.15 39.09 8.13
N GLU A 33 -10.20 38.48 7.43
CA GLU A 33 -8.77 38.78 7.54
C GLU A 33 -8.46 40.22 7.13
N LEU A 34 -9.11 40.71 6.06
CA LEU A 34 -8.88 42.04 5.50
C LEU A 34 -9.87 43.11 5.99
N ALA A 35 -10.84 42.75 6.85
CA ALA A 35 -11.95 43.62 7.27
C ALA A 35 -12.71 44.25 6.08
N LEU A 36 -12.98 43.45 5.05
CA LEU A 36 -13.72 43.83 3.85
C LEU A 36 -15.15 43.30 3.88
N ASP A 37 -16.03 43.90 3.06
CA ASP A 37 -17.37 43.36 2.82
C ASP A 37 -17.28 42.00 2.11
N HIS A 38 -18.11 41.03 2.52
CA HIS A 38 -18.10 39.68 1.95
C HIS A 38 -18.49 39.68 0.47
N GLY A 39 -19.51 40.47 0.09
CA GLY A 39 -19.95 40.60 -1.30
C GLY A 39 -18.85 41.16 -2.21
N LEU A 40 -18.09 42.13 -1.71
CA LEU A 40 -16.93 42.69 -2.40
C LEU A 40 -15.85 41.62 -2.68
N VAL A 41 -15.56 40.75 -1.71
CA VAL A 41 -14.58 39.66 -1.91
C VAL A 41 -15.10 38.62 -2.90
N LEU A 42 -16.41 38.31 -2.90
CA LEU A 42 -17.00 37.40 -3.89
C LEU A 42 -16.76 37.90 -5.32
N THR A 43 -17.10 39.17 -5.60
CA THR A 43 -16.87 39.78 -6.93
C THR A 43 -15.38 39.85 -7.27
N THR A 44 -14.52 40.13 -6.28
CA THR A 44 -13.07 40.13 -6.51
C THR A 44 -12.54 38.74 -6.88
N PHE A 45 -13.07 37.67 -6.28
CA PHE A 45 -12.72 36.30 -6.66
C PHE A 45 -13.14 35.98 -8.09
N GLU A 46 -14.33 36.42 -8.52
CA GLU A 46 -14.80 36.27 -9.90
C GLU A 46 -13.85 36.97 -10.88
N GLU A 47 -13.48 38.23 -10.61
CA GLU A 47 -12.53 39.00 -11.42
C GLU A 47 -11.14 38.34 -11.50
N LEU A 48 -10.64 37.83 -10.37
CA LEU A 48 -9.33 37.14 -10.31
C LEU A 48 -9.35 35.83 -11.09
N ALA A 49 -10.44 35.07 -11.01
CA ALA A 49 -10.60 33.82 -11.76
C ALA A 49 -10.68 34.09 -13.28
N ASP A 50 -11.47 35.07 -13.70
CA ASP A 50 -11.60 35.49 -15.10
C ASP A 50 -10.26 36.00 -15.68
N ALA A 51 -9.46 36.65 -14.85
CA ALA A 51 -8.11 37.11 -15.22
C ALA A 51 -7.03 36.00 -15.16
N GLY A 52 -7.39 34.76 -14.77
CA GLY A 52 -6.49 33.62 -14.75
C GLY A 52 -5.56 33.54 -13.53
N TYR A 53 -5.83 34.30 -12.46
CA TYR A 53 -5.02 34.25 -11.23
C TYR A 53 -5.32 33.03 -10.36
N GLY A 54 -6.37 32.28 -10.67
CA GLY A 54 -6.76 31.06 -9.95
C GLY A 54 -8.04 30.46 -10.52
N THR A 55 -8.58 29.49 -9.78
CA THR A 55 -9.89 28.89 -10.04
C THR A 55 -10.77 29.05 -8.80
N MET A 56 -12.08 28.84 -8.93
CA MET A 56 -12.98 28.91 -7.79
C MET A 56 -14.09 27.87 -7.84
N ASN A 57 -14.49 27.45 -6.64
CA ASN A 57 -15.78 26.81 -6.43
C ASN A 57 -16.78 27.89 -6.02
N MET A 58 -17.75 28.17 -6.88
CA MET A 58 -18.78 29.18 -6.64
C MET A 58 -19.90 28.64 -5.76
N ASN A 59 -20.58 29.55 -5.06
CA ASN A 59 -21.83 29.31 -4.33
C ASN A 59 -21.81 28.09 -3.38
N VAL A 60 -20.68 27.86 -2.72
CA VAL A 60 -20.54 26.82 -1.71
C VAL A 60 -21.38 27.22 -0.48
N LYS A 61 -22.26 26.32 -0.05
CA LYS A 61 -23.06 26.50 1.17
C LYS A 61 -22.26 25.98 2.37
N LEU A 62 -21.92 26.88 3.28
CA LEU A 62 -21.27 26.57 4.55
C LEU A 62 -22.21 26.90 5.71
N TYR A 63 -21.94 26.33 6.87
CA TYR A 63 -22.64 26.66 8.12
C TYR A 63 -21.67 27.37 9.06
N GLN A 64 -22.03 28.57 9.49
CA GLN A 64 -21.24 29.31 10.46
C GLN A 64 -21.74 29.01 11.86
N PHE A 65 -20.82 28.55 12.71
CA PHE A 65 -21.06 28.37 14.14
C PHE A 65 -20.48 29.55 14.91
N LYS A 66 -21.26 30.11 15.82
CA LYS A 66 -20.81 31.13 16.78
C LYS A 66 -20.80 30.48 18.16
N PHE A 67 -19.65 30.53 18.83
CA PHE A 67 -19.49 30.01 20.18
C PHE A 67 -19.47 31.19 21.14
N ASP A 68 -20.50 31.28 21.99
CA ASP A 68 -20.45 32.14 23.17
C ASP A 68 -19.72 31.38 24.29
N LEU A 69 -18.45 31.71 24.50
CA LEU A 69 -17.61 31.08 25.52
C LEU A 69 -18.09 31.39 26.94
N ASP A 70 -18.83 32.48 27.13
CA ASP A 70 -19.37 32.89 28.43
C ASP A 70 -20.68 32.15 28.76
N ASN A 71 -21.38 31.63 27.74
CA ASN A 71 -22.62 30.86 27.89
C ASN A 71 -22.64 29.57 27.03
N PRO A 72 -21.88 28.53 27.41
CA PRO A 72 -21.71 27.30 26.62
C PRO A 72 -22.97 26.42 26.51
N GLY A 73 -24.08 26.79 27.17
CA GLY A 73 -25.34 26.02 27.20
C GLY A 73 -26.41 26.49 26.21
N VAL A 74 -26.12 27.49 25.37
CA VAL A 74 -27.07 27.98 24.36
C VAL A 74 -27.09 27.04 23.15
N ASP A 75 -28.30 26.71 22.66
CA ASP A 75 -28.49 25.90 21.46
C ASP A 75 -27.72 26.49 20.26
N PHE A 76 -27.03 25.61 19.53
CA PHE A 76 -26.31 25.98 18.32
C PHE A 76 -27.30 26.21 17.19
N ASP A 77 -27.49 27.46 16.77
CA ASP A 77 -28.23 27.76 15.53
C ASP A 77 -27.23 28.00 14.39
N PRO A 78 -26.99 27.00 13.51
CA PRO A 78 -26.06 27.14 12.41
C PRO A 78 -26.63 28.08 11.35
N GLU A 79 -25.99 29.23 11.14
CA GLU A 79 -26.39 30.17 10.08
C GLU A 79 -25.84 29.68 8.72
N PRO A 80 -26.69 29.37 7.73
CA PRO A 80 -26.22 29.00 6.40
C PRO A 80 -25.69 30.23 5.67
N VAL A 81 -24.48 30.14 5.13
CA VAL A 81 -23.84 31.20 4.35
C VAL A 81 -23.39 30.65 3.01
N THR A 82 -23.68 31.37 1.93
CA THR A 82 -23.21 31.03 0.59
C THR A 82 -21.93 31.82 0.30
N THR A 83 -20.86 31.14 -0.08
CA THR A 83 -19.55 31.77 -0.31
C THR A 83 -18.86 31.19 -1.55
N HIS A 84 -17.71 31.75 -1.92
CA HIS A 84 -16.81 31.19 -2.92
C HIS A 84 -15.55 30.65 -2.22
N ILE A 85 -14.97 29.60 -2.77
CA ILE A 85 -13.65 29.09 -2.36
C ILE A 85 -12.71 29.31 -3.52
N PHE A 86 -11.65 30.09 -3.31
CA PHE A 86 -10.67 30.44 -4.34
C PHE A 86 -9.39 29.64 -4.17
N PHE A 87 -8.87 29.15 -5.29
CA PHE A 87 -7.64 28.37 -5.39
C PHE A 87 -6.65 29.15 -6.28
N PRO A 88 -5.58 29.73 -5.71
CA PRO A 88 -4.58 30.45 -6.49
C PRO A 88 -3.95 29.57 -7.58
N SER A 89 -3.64 30.18 -8.73
CA SER A 89 -2.94 29.50 -9.81
C SER A 89 -1.51 29.14 -9.42
N THR A 90 -0.96 28.10 -10.04
CA THR A 90 0.45 27.71 -9.89
C THR A 90 1.40 28.89 -10.14
N GLU A 91 1.11 29.76 -11.11
CA GLU A 91 1.95 30.92 -11.42
C GLU A 91 1.88 32.01 -10.35
N ALA A 92 0.69 32.25 -9.77
CA ALA A 92 0.54 33.16 -8.63
C ALA A 92 1.31 32.64 -7.41
N LEU A 93 1.21 31.34 -7.12
CA LEU A 93 1.91 30.68 -6.01
C LEU A 93 3.43 30.71 -6.19
N LYS A 94 3.94 30.33 -7.37
CA LYS A 94 5.38 30.41 -7.70
C LYS A 94 5.93 31.82 -7.49
N ARG A 95 5.26 32.84 -8.04
CA ARG A 95 5.68 34.23 -7.89
C ARG A 95 5.77 34.63 -6.42
N ALA A 96 4.75 34.32 -5.63
CA ALA A 96 4.73 34.64 -4.21
C ALA A 96 5.80 33.86 -3.42
N TYR A 97 5.99 32.58 -3.74
CA TYR A 97 6.99 31.72 -3.08
C TYR A 97 8.40 32.28 -3.22
N PHE A 98 8.83 32.62 -4.44
CA PHE A 98 10.16 33.17 -4.71
C PHE A 98 10.35 34.61 -4.22
N LEU A 99 9.27 35.37 -3.99
CA LEU A 99 9.33 36.69 -3.35
C LEU A 99 9.34 36.61 -1.82
N SER A 100 8.97 35.47 -1.24
CA SER A 100 8.93 35.25 0.20
C SER A 100 10.26 34.71 0.73
N ASP A 101 10.39 34.60 2.06
CA ASP A 101 11.53 33.95 2.69
C ASP A 101 11.47 32.41 2.63
N LEU A 102 10.35 31.81 2.19
CA LEU A 102 10.20 30.36 2.09
C LEU A 102 11.23 29.73 1.17
N ALA A 103 11.52 30.37 0.02
CA ALA A 103 12.51 29.89 -0.93
C ALA A 103 13.93 29.78 -0.34
N LYS A 104 14.23 30.50 0.75
CA LYS A 104 15.54 30.46 1.43
C LYS A 104 15.61 29.41 2.54
N GLN A 105 14.47 28.81 2.93
CA GLN A 105 14.39 27.87 4.05
C GLN A 105 14.86 26.46 3.70
N GLY A 106 15.00 26.13 2.41
CA GLY A 106 15.38 24.79 1.97
C GLY A 106 14.32 23.76 2.36
N LEU A 107 13.06 24.03 1.98
CA LEU A 107 11.94 23.15 2.31
C LEU A 107 12.16 21.75 1.69
N PRO A 108 11.65 20.68 2.32
CA PRO A 108 11.65 19.34 1.74
C PRO A 108 10.90 19.28 0.40
N GLU A 109 11.31 18.35 -0.47
CA GLU A 109 10.84 18.24 -1.87
C GLU A 109 9.31 18.34 -2.05
N PHE A 110 8.54 17.47 -1.38
CA PHE A 110 7.10 17.45 -1.54
C PHE A 110 6.43 18.60 -0.79
N THR A 111 7.01 19.06 0.32
CA THR A 111 6.56 20.28 1.00
C THR A 111 6.72 21.52 0.10
N GLU A 112 7.84 21.65 -0.61
CA GLU A 112 8.05 22.72 -1.59
C GLU A 112 7.04 22.64 -2.73
N ARG A 113 6.82 21.45 -3.32
CA ARG A 113 5.82 21.25 -4.37
C ARG A 113 4.41 21.66 -3.93
N MET A 114 4.04 21.39 -2.67
CA MET A 114 2.78 21.85 -2.11
C MET A 114 2.67 23.38 -2.08
N HIS A 115 3.73 24.09 -1.69
CA HIS A 115 3.77 25.56 -1.77
C HIS A 115 3.70 26.07 -3.22
N LEU A 116 4.25 25.32 -4.17
CA LEU A 116 4.25 25.65 -5.60
C LEU A 116 2.97 25.23 -6.34
N GLY A 117 1.97 24.67 -5.63
CA GLY A 117 0.64 24.41 -6.18
C GLY A 117 0.34 22.94 -6.49
N ALA A 118 1.09 21.99 -5.95
CA ALA A 118 0.69 20.59 -5.99
C ALA A 118 -0.65 20.39 -5.25
N HIS A 119 -1.55 19.60 -5.83
CA HIS A 119 -2.84 19.31 -5.22
C HIS A 119 -2.64 18.40 -4.00
N GLN A 120 -3.23 18.75 -2.84
CA GLN A 120 -3.14 17.94 -1.61
C GLN A 120 -3.46 16.47 -1.83
N ILE A 121 -4.54 16.21 -2.57
CA ILE A 121 -5.05 14.87 -2.85
C ILE A 121 -4.52 14.32 -4.19
N GLY A 122 -3.61 15.04 -4.85
CA GLY A 122 -2.96 14.60 -6.07
C GLY A 122 -2.04 13.42 -5.80
N LEU A 123 -1.79 12.63 -6.84
CA LEU A 123 -0.97 11.43 -6.76
C LEU A 123 0.40 11.67 -7.42
N ALA A 124 1.46 11.31 -6.71
CA ALA A 124 2.79 11.07 -7.29
C ALA A 124 2.97 9.57 -7.54
N TYR A 125 3.88 9.21 -8.45
CA TYR A 125 4.13 7.83 -8.86
C TYR A 125 5.61 7.48 -8.74
N PHE A 126 5.89 6.27 -8.30
CA PHE A 126 7.20 5.80 -7.89
C PHE A 126 7.45 4.39 -8.40
N SER A 127 8.73 4.03 -8.55
CA SER A 127 9.13 2.65 -8.79
C SER A 127 8.75 1.78 -7.57
N GLU A 128 8.44 0.50 -7.76
CA GLU A 128 8.00 -0.39 -6.66
C GLU A 128 9.09 -0.54 -5.58
N GLU A 129 10.36 -0.41 -5.99
CA GLU A 129 11.56 -0.45 -5.15
C GLU A 129 11.51 0.56 -3.99
N VAL A 130 10.70 1.61 -4.07
CA VAL A 130 10.52 2.58 -2.96
C VAL A 130 10.03 1.89 -1.67
N LEU A 131 9.38 0.72 -1.79
CA LEU A 131 8.90 -0.04 -0.63
C LEU A 131 10.00 -0.86 0.05
N SER A 132 11.14 -1.12 -0.63
CA SER A 132 12.20 -2.02 -0.15
C SER A 132 12.71 -1.64 1.24
N ARG A 133 13.06 -0.35 1.43
CA ARG A 133 13.53 0.19 2.72
C ARG A 133 12.59 -0.13 3.88
N TYR A 134 11.28 -0.07 3.64
CA TYR A 134 10.30 -0.23 4.70
C TYR A 134 10.07 -1.71 5.01
N LEU A 135 10.01 -2.54 3.96
CA LEU A 135 9.86 -3.99 4.09
C LEU A 135 11.13 -4.70 4.62
N ASP A 136 12.30 -4.07 4.48
CA ASP A 136 13.60 -4.54 5.00
C ASP A 136 13.77 -4.33 6.50
N HIS A 137 13.03 -3.37 7.06
CA HIS A 137 13.23 -2.91 8.42
C HIS A 137 11.94 -3.00 9.26
N PRO A 138 11.37 -4.20 9.46
CA PRO A 138 10.18 -4.40 10.29
C PRO A 138 10.40 -4.03 11.77
N GLU A 139 11.64 -3.83 12.20
CA GLU A 139 11.99 -3.29 13.51
C GLU A 139 11.84 -1.76 13.62
N MET A 140 11.67 -1.06 12.50
CA MET A 140 11.49 0.40 12.43
C MET A 140 10.14 0.82 11.86
N TYR A 141 9.52 -0.02 11.02
CA TYR A 141 8.29 0.32 10.32
C TYR A 141 7.24 -0.78 10.49
N GLU A 142 5.98 -0.35 10.57
CA GLU A 142 4.82 -1.21 10.39
C GLU A 142 4.30 -1.03 8.97
N THR A 143 4.13 -2.14 8.25
CA THR A 143 3.76 -2.14 6.84
C THR A 143 2.60 -3.08 6.59
N ASN A 144 1.52 -2.56 6.02
CA ASN A 144 0.43 -3.35 5.45
C ASN A 144 0.54 -3.25 3.93
N ASP A 145 0.85 -4.36 3.25
CA ASP A 145 1.01 -4.41 1.79
C ASP A 145 0.01 -5.38 1.14
N SER A 146 -0.43 -5.07 -0.07
CA SER A 146 -1.37 -5.87 -0.85
C SER A 146 -1.14 -5.68 -2.36
N LEU A 147 -2.03 -6.26 -3.18
CA LEU A 147 -2.00 -6.01 -4.63
C LEU A 147 -2.53 -4.63 -5.03
N ALA A 148 -3.41 -4.03 -4.23
CA ALA A 148 -4.02 -2.73 -4.53
C ALA A 148 -3.24 -1.55 -3.94
N GLY A 149 -2.44 -1.79 -2.90
CA GLY A 149 -1.78 -0.75 -2.13
C GLY A 149 -1.67 -1.12 -0.66
N GLY A 150 -1.44 -0.11 0.17
CA GLY A 150 -1.14 -0.35 1.56
C GLY A 150 -0.88 0.92 2.34
N GLU A 151 -0.29 0.75 3.52
CA GLU A 151 0.19 1.85 4.33
C GLU A 151 1.52 1.49 4.99
N ILE A 152 2.31 2.53 5.25
CA ILE A 152 3.56 2.45 6.00
C ILE A 152 3.46 3.46 7.13
N SER A 153 3.79 3.03 8.35
CA SER A 153 3.94 3.90 9.51
C SER A 153 5.28 3.65 10.20
N SER A 154 5.91 4.70 10.70
CA SER A 154 7.06 4.57 11.59
C SER A 154 6.62 4.06 12.96
N LEU A 155 7.33 3.08 13.51
CA LEU A 155 7.11 2.62 14.89
C LEU A 155 7.51 3.72 15.89
N SER A 156 6.98 3.64 17.12
CA SER A 156 7.22 4.65 18.17
C SER A 156 8.69 4.79 18.61
N ASN A 157 9.51 3.77 18.34
CA ASN A 157 10.95 3.75 18.60
C ASN A 157 11.80 4.17 17.40
N ALA A 158 11.18 4.49 16.25
CA ALA A 158 11.90 4.97 15.09
C ALA A 158 12.53 6.35 15.40
N PRO A 159 13.72 6.66 14.84
CA PRO A 159 14.32 7.98 14.98
C PRO A 159 13.38 9.10 14.51
N ASP A 160 13.40 10.26 15.17
CA ASP A 160 12.51 11.39 14.86
C ASP A 160 12.59 11.87 13.40
N ASP A 161 13.75 11.72 12.76
CA ASP A 161 14.01 12.07 11.37
C ASP A 161 13.50 11.02 10.36
N ARG A 162 12.98 9.89 10.87
CA ARG A 162 12.36 8.78 10.13
C ARG A 162 10.84 8.71 10.30
N TYR A 163 10.24 9.68 10.98
CA TYR A 163 8.79 9.72 11.13
C TYR A 163 8.10 9.79 9.76
N LEU A 164 7.18 8.86 9.52
CA LEU A 164 6.27 8.90 8.38
C LEU A 164 4.95 8.17 8.68
N TYR A 165 3.91 8.62 8.01
CA TYR A 165 2.70 7.85 7.76
C TYR A 165 2.31 8.11 6.31
N VAL A 166 2.19 7.05 5.50
CA VAL A 166 1.80 7.19 4.10
C VAL A 166 0.90 6.06 3.68
N ARG A 167 -0.22 6.43 3.06
CA ARG A 167 -1.05 5.50 2.32
C ARG A 167 -0.59 5.50 0.88
N TYR A 168 -0.48 4.31 0.32
CA TYR A 168 -0.05 4.13 -1.05
C TYR A 168 -0.97 3.19 -1.82
N GLY A 169 -1.03 3.40 -3.13
CA GLY A 169 -1.66 2.51 -4.09
C GLY A 169 -0.61 1.79 -4.92
N LYS A 170 -1.01 0.70 -5.57
CA LYS A 170 -0.22 0.05 -6.62
C LYS A 170 -0.96 0.19 -7.94
N ARG A 171 -0.22 0.52 -9.00
CA ARG A 171 -0.76 0.74 -10.34
C ARG A 171 0.11 0.10 -11.38
N ARG A 172 -0.49 -0.69 -12.26
CA ARG A 172 0.17 -1.36 -13.36
C ARG A 172 0.54 -0.37 -14.47
N LEU A 173 1.79 -0.45 -14.90
CA LEU A 173 2.31 0.22 -16.07
C LEU A 173 2.01 -0.60 -17.32
N ARG A 174 2.00 0.02 -18.51
CA ARG A 174 1.84 -0.69 -19.78
C ARG A 174 2.95 -1.71 -20.05
N SER A 175 4.12 -1.51 -19.44
CA SER A 175 5.23 -2.46 -19.50
C SER A 175 4.98 -3.73 -18.69
N GLY A 176 3.88 -3.83 -17.94
CA GLY A 176 3.59 -4.95 -17.03
C GLY A 176 4.19 -4.79 -15.63
N HIS A 177 5.07 -3.80 -15.42
CA HIS A 177 5.61 -3.47 -14.10
C HIS A 177 4.54 -2.81 -13.21
N VAL A 178 4.80 -2.80 -11.91
CA VAL A 178 3.96 -2.12 -10.92
C VAL A 178 4.66 -0.83 -10.49
N ALA A 179 3.92 0.26 -10.48
CA ALA A 179 4.31 1.52 -9.85
C ALA A 179 3.57 1.68 -8.53
N VAL A 180 4.22 2.35 -7.58
CA VAL A 180 3.63 2.75 -6.31
C VAL A 180 3.13 4.18 -6.46
N THR A 181 1.99 4.51 -5.86
CA THR A 181 1.47 5.87 -5.85
C THR A 181 1.18 6.34 -4.44
N ALA A 182 1.43 7.61 -4.15
CA ALA A 182 1.16 8.20 -2.85
C ALA A 182 0.58 9.61 -3.00
N ILE A 183 -0.19 10.02 -2.00
CA ILE A 183 -0.85 11.32 -1.96
C ILE A 183 0.17 12.40 -1.62
N TYR A 184 0.17 13.53 -2.34
CA TYR A 184 1.12 14.64 -2.09
C TYR A 184 1.09 15.13 -0.65
N LYS A 185 -0.10 15.21 -0.03
CA LYS A 185 -0.21 15.61 1.38
C LYS A 185 0.53 14.64 2.31
N ASP A 186 0.28 13.34 2.17
CA ASP A 186 0.94 12.30 2.96
C ASP A 186 2.48 12.36 2.77
N LEU A 187 2.95 12.58 1.53
CA LEU A 187 4.38 12.78 1.23
C LEU A 187 4.95 14.05 1.89
N SER A 188 4.21 15.16 1.85
CA SER A 188 4.65 16.45 2.41
C SER A 188 4.73 16.46 3.93
N ASP A 189 4.00 15.55 4.59
CA ASP A 189 3.99 15.39 6.05
C ASP A 189 5.17 14.56 6.56
N MET A 190 5.85 13.84 5.67
CA MET A 190 7.05 13.09 6.00
C MET A 190 8.21 14.00 6.36
N ARG A 191 9.16 13.48 7.14
CA ARG A 191 10.43 14.15 7.37
C ARG A 191 11.29 14.24 6.10
N ALA A 192 12.18 15.22 6.06
CA ALA A 192 13.02 15.51 4.89
C ALA A 192 13.83 14.30 4.37
N PRO A 193 14.41 13.40 5.20
CA PRO A 193 15.09 12.20 4.71
C PRO A 193 14.16 11.23 3.97
N GLU A 194 12.90 11.11 4.40
CA GLU A 194 11.91 10.25 3.77
C GLU A 194 11.42 10.84 2.46
N GLN A 195 11.10 12.14 2.43
CA GLN A 195 10.76 12.84 1.18
C GLN A 195 11.85 12.69 0.11
N ARG A 196 13.12 12.86 0.48
CA ARG A 196 14.26 12.68 -0.44
C ARG A 196 14.35 11.25 -0.97
N TYR A 197 14.05 10.26 -0.14
CA TYR A 197 14.07 8.87 -0.57
C TYR A 197 12.95 8.58 -1.57
N TRP A 198 11.72 8.97 -1.26
CA TRP A 198 10.60 8.81 -2.18
C TRP A 198 10.88 9.52 -3.51
N HIS A 199 11.38 10.76 -3.48
CA HIS A 199 11.71 11.50 -4.68
C HIS A 199 12.76 10.80 -5.56
N ALA A 200 13.75 10.13 -4.96
CA ALA A 200 14.77 9.37 -5.71
C ALA A 200 14.19 8.18 -6.51
N HIS A 201 12.96 7.75 -6.20
CA HIS A 201 12.23 6.69 -6.88
C HIS A 201 11.09 7.21 -7.77
N GLU A 202 10.91 8.52 -7.89
CA GLU A 202 9.79 9.11 -8.65
C GLU A 202 9.89 8.77 -10.14
N LEU A 203 8.76 8.37 -10.73
CA LEU A 203 8.64 8.08 -12.14
C LEU A 203 8.20 9.33 -12.90
N GLU A 204 9.01 9.73 -13.88
CA GLU A 204 8.65 10.81 -14.81
C GLU A 204 7.69 10.29 -15.89
N SER A 205 6.47 10.86 -15.95
CA SER A 205 5.47 10.58 -16.99
C SER A 205 5.19 9.08 -17.26
N PRO A 206 4.85 8.28 -16.23
CA PRO A 206 4.59 6.84 -16.39
C PRO A 206 3.40 6.55 -17.33
N GLU A 207 3.56 5.52 -18.17
CA GLU A 207 2.48 5.01 -19.02
C GLU A 207 1.66 3.93 -18.30
N PHE A 208 0.39 4.20 -18.03
CA PHE A 208 -0.47 3.30 -17.26
C PHE A 208 -1.31 2.36 -18.10
N GLU A 209 -1.53 1.16 -17.55
CA GLU A 209 -2.57 0.25 -18.00
C GLU A 209 -3.96 0.83 -17.64
N LYS A 210 -4.90 0.78 -18.60
CA LYS A 210 -6.25 1.36 -18.43
C LYS A 210 -7.20 0.42 -17.70
N SER A 211 -6.96 -0.89 -17.79
CA SER A 211 -7.83 -1.92 -17.23
C SER A 211 -7.46 -2.37 -15.82
N ASP A 212 -6.56 -1.67 -15.13
CA ASP A 212 -6.06 -2.07 -13.81
C ASP A 212 -7.16 -2.03 -12.73
N THR A 213 -7.61 -3.22 -12.31
CA THR A 213 -8.62 -3.40 -11.27
C THR A 213 -8.11 -3.06 -9.88
N HIS A 214 -6.84 -3.35 -9.59
CA HIS A 214 -6.24 -3.10 -8.28
C HIS A 214 -6.14 -1.60 -7.99
N PHE A 215 -5.73 -0.83 -9.00
CA PHE A 215 -5.69 0.63 -8.88
C PHE A 215 -7.11 1.23 -8.71
N ARG A 216 -8.13 0.69 -9.37
CA ARG A 216 -9.52 1.12 -9.14
C ARG A 216 -9.95 0.87 -7.70
N THR A 217 -9.65 -0.29 -7.13
CA THR A 217 -9.94 -0.59 -5.72
C THR A 217 -9.26 0.41 -4.78
N PHE A 218 -8.02 0.80 -5.05
CA PHE A 218 -7.34 1.86 -4.29
C PHE A 218 -8.08 3.20 -4.35
N ILE A 219 -8.51 3.63 -5.55
CA ILE A 219 -9.25 4.88 -5.73
C ILE A 219 -10.60 4.83 -5.00
N SER A 220 -11.37 3.76 -5.19
CA SER A 220 -12.67 3.56 -4.53
C SER A 220 -12.56 3.64 -3.00
N ARG A 221 -11.54 3.03 -2.41
CA ARG A 221 -11.33 3.09 -0.96
C ARG A 221 -10.89 4.48 -0.48
N THR A 222 -9.97 5.09 -1.20
CA THR A 222 -9.22 6.27 -0.73
C THR A 222 -9.94 7.58 -1.02
N TYR A 223 -10.62 7.66 -2.15
CA TYR A 223 -11.30 8.88 -2.61
C TYR A 223 -12.82 8.76 -2.51
N ASP A 224 -13.40 7.60 -2.83
CA ASP A 224 -14.84 7.42 -2.82
C ASP A 224 -15.39 6.93 -1.46
N GLY A 225 -14.50 6.56 -0.53
CA GLY A 225 -14.86 6.10 0.81
C GLY A 225 -15.56 4.74 0.83
N GLU A 226 -15.36 3.92 -0.21
CA GLU A 226 -15.94 2.58 -0.28
C GLU A 226 -15.25 1.62 0.69
N PHE A 227 -16.05 0.76 1.35
CA PHE A 227 -15.56 -0.34 2.19
C PHE A 227 -15.15 -1.53 1.31
N VAL A 228 -14.01 -1.39 0.63
CA VAL A 228 -13.41 -2.44 -0.20
C VAL A 228 -12.17 -3.03 0.46
N ASP A 229 -12.12 -4.35 0.55
CA ASP A 229 -10.95 -5.06 1.07
C ASP A 229 -9.85 -5.14 0.02
N TYR A 230 -8.62 -4.88 0.45
CA TYR A 230 -7.45 -5.12 -0.39
C TYR A 230 -7.13 -6.61 -0.36
N HIS A 231 -6.98 -7.21 -1.55
CA HIS A 231 -6.56 -8.60 -1.62
C HIS A 231 -5.10 -8.73 -1.20
N ASP A 232 -4.90 -9.26 0.02
CA ASP A 232 -3.61 -9.67 0.54
C ASP A 232 -3.36 -11.16 0.21
N PRO A 233 -2.37 -11.47 -0.67
CA PRO A 233 -2.05 -12.84 -1.03
C PRO A 233 -1.56 -13.67 0.16
N PHE A 234 -0.99 -13.05 1.21
CA PHE A 234 -0.48 -13.76 2.38
C PHE A 234 -1.61 -14.17 3.32
N SER A 235 -2.53 -13.26 3.64
CA SER A 235 -3.69 -13.57 4.47
C SER A 235 -4.50 -14.75 3.90
N ALA A 236 -4.80 -14.74 2.60
CA ALA A 236 -5.53 -15.84 1.95
C ALA A 236 -4.78 -17.17 2.05
N LEU A 237 -3.46 -17.14 1.85
CA LEU A 237 -2.59 -18.31 1.93
C LEU A 237 -2.51 -18.87 3.36
N LEU A 238 -2.38 -18.01 4.36
CA LEU A 238 -2.34 -18.41 5.76
C LEU A 238 -3.68 -19.00 6.22
N THR A 239 -4.80 -18.41 5.81
CA THR A 239 -6.13 -19.01 6.02
C THR A 239 -6.24 -20.40 5.39
N ALA A 240 -5.67 -20.62 4.20
CA ALA A 240 -5.67 -21.95 3.59
C ALA A 240 -4.79 -22.96 4.36
N VAL A 241 -3.65 -22.52 4.92
CA VAL A 241 -2.83 -23.35 5.82
C VAL A 241 -3.61 -23.73 7.09
N GLU A 242 -4.33 -22.78 7.68
CA GLU A 242 -5.20 -23.03 8.84
C GLU A 242 -6.31 -24.03 8.51
N GLN A 243 -6.91 -23.93 7.32
CA GLN A 243 -7.91 -24.87 6.85
C GLN A 243 -7.36 -26.31 6.72
N VAL A 244 -6.13 -26.48 6.25
CA VAL A 244 -5.46 -27.79 6.22
C VAL A 244 -5.20 -28.30 7.64
N ASN A 245 -4.72 -27.43 8.54
CA ASN A 245 -4.51 -27.78 9.94
C ASN A 245 -5.79 -28.21 10.64
N ALA A 246 -6.90 -27.51 10.40
CA ALA A 246 -8.22 -27.87 10.92
C ALA A 246 -8.72 -29.20 10.33
N ALA A 247 -8.48 -29.44 9.03
CA ALA A 247 -8.82 -30.69 8.37
C ALA A 247 -8.00 -31.89 8.87
N ALA A 248 -6.77 -31.64 9.37
CA ALA A 248 -5.91 -32.67 9.95
C ALA A 248 -6.38 -33.14 11.35
N GLY A 249 -7.41 -32.52 11.92
CA GLY A 249 -8.04 -32.91 13.19
C GLY A 249 -7.37 -32.28 14.42
N SER A 250 -7.26 -33.03 15.51
CA SER A 250 -6.77 -32.53 16.82
C SER A 250 -5.32 -32.05 16.81
N THR A 251 -4.58 -32.27 15.72
CA THR A 251 -3.16 -31.93 15.67
C THR A 251 -2.75 -31.35 14.30
N PRO A 252 -2.27 -30.10 14.25
CA PRO A 252 -1.94 -29.42 13.00
C PRO A 252 -0.70 -30.02 12.33
N PHE A 253 -0.70 -30.04 10.99
CA PHE A 253 0.47 -30.41 10.19
C PHE A 253 1.52 -29.30 10.15
N PHE A 254 1.10 -28.05 10.02
CA PHE A 254 1.97 -26.87 9.99
C PHE A 254 2.11 -26.26 11.39
N LYS A 255 3.34 -26.00 11.83
CA LYS A 255 3.64 -25.55 13.20
C LYS A 255 3.53 -24.05 13.40
N ARG A 256 3.94 -23.26 12.41
CA ARG A 256 4.00 -21.80 12.44
C ARG A 256 3.09 -21.24 11.35
N LEU A 257 2.36 -20.19 11.67
CA LEU A 257 1.48 -19.47 10.73
C LEU A 257 1.98 -18.06 10.43
N GLU A 258 3.12 -17.68 11.00
CA GLU A 258 3.66 -16.33 10.86
C GLU A 258 5.12 -16.39 10.43
N ASN A 259 5.47 -15.54 9.47
CA ASN A 259 6.85 -15.22 9.12
C ASN A 259 6.95 -13.72 8.85
N ARG A 260 7.51 -12.97 9.80
CA ARG A 260 7.71 -11.51 9.69
C ARG A 260 8.59 -11.07 8.51
N HIS A 261 9.34 -11.99 7.92
CA HIS A 261 10.21 -11.71 6.77
C HIS A 261 9.56 -12.10 5.43
N LEU A 262 8.36 -12.70 5.45
CA LEU A 262 7.61 -12.96 4.23
C LEU A 262 7.05 -11.66 3.68
N ARG A 263 7.46 -11.30 2.46
CA ARG A 263 7.08 -10.06 1.80
C ARG A 263 7.06 -10.20 0.28
N MET A 264 6.45 -9.23 -0.39
CA MET A 264 6.48 -9.13 -1.85
C MET A 264 7.90 -8.75 -2.34
N PRO A 265 8.36 -9.29 -3.48
CA PRO A 265 9.66 -8.94 -4.07
C PRO A 265 9.55 -7.64 -4.89
N VAL A 266 9.73 -6.50 -4.21
CA VAL A 266 9.53 -5.16 -4.77
C VAL A 266 10.75 -4.61 -5.52
N GLU A 267 11.92 -5.21 -5.35
CA GLU A 267 13.19 -4.76 -5.94
C GLU A 267 13.34 -5.14 -7.43
N GLN A 268 12.35 -5.85 -7.99
CA GLN A 268 12.30 -6.32 -9.38
C GLN A 268 13.58 -7.05 -9.87
N THR A 269 14.27 -7.73 -8.97
CA THR A 269 15.38 -8.63 -9.32
C THR A 269 14.99 -10.09 -9.13
N TYR A 270 15.56 -10.98 -9.94
CA TYR A 270 15.37 -12.42 -9.77
C TYR A 270 15.88 -12.90 -8.39
N LYS A 271 16.88 -12.24 -7.81
CA LYS A 271 17.36 -12.54 -6.45
C LYS A 271 16.29 -12.25 -5.40
N SER A 272 15.69 -11.05 -5.43
CA SER A 272 14.58 -10.70 -4.53
C SER A 272 13.41 -11.69 -4.67
N TYR A 273 13.05 -12.07 -5.91
CA TYR A 273 12.03 -13.09 -6.16
C TYR A 273 12.36 -14.44 -5.50
N CYS A 274 13.59 -14.93 -5.66
CA CYS A 274 14.08 -16.16 -5.04
C CYS A 274 14.13 -16.08 -3.51
N ASP A 275 14.50 -14.93 -2.94
CA ASP A 275 14.56 -14.71 -1.50
C ASP A 275 13.16 -14.69 -0.87
N ALA A 276 12.21 -13.99 -1.50
CA ALA A 276 10.80 -14.03 -1.11
C ALA A 276 10.23 -15.46 -1.18
N ALA A 277 10.56 -16.21 -2.24
CA ALA A 277 10.21 -17.63 -2.36
C ALA A 277 10.84 -18.51 -1.28
N SER A 278 12.07 -18.22 -0.86
CA SER A 278 12.73 -18.93 0.25
C SER A 278 12.00 -18.68 1.57
N GLU A 279 11.62 -17.44 1.87
CA GLU A 279 10.82 -17.10 3.07
C GLU A 279 9.43 -17.74 3.05
N LEU A 280 8.77 -17.79 1.89
CA LEU A 280 7.50 -18.50 1.72
C LEU A 280 7.66 -20.01 1.94
N TYR A 281 8.76 -20.59 1.44
CA TYR A 281 9.07 -22.00 1.64
C TYR A 281 9.33 -22.33 3.11
N LYS A 282 9.82 -21.40 3.93
CA LYS A 282 9.94 -21.64 5.38
C LYS A 282 8.58 -21.76 6.07
N VAL A 283 7.52 -21.22 5.49
CA VAL A 283 6.13 -21.34 6.00
C VAL A 283 5.47 -22.62 5.50
N LEU A 284 5.68 -22.97 4.23
CA LEU A 284 4.95 -24.06 3.56
C LEU A 284 5.74 -25.37 3.46
N GLY A 285 7.05 -25.27 3.47
CA GLY A 285 7.94 -26.38 3.23
C GLY A 285 8.07 -27.35 4.41
N PRO A 286 8.83 -28.44 4.19
CA PRO A 286 9.16 -29.44 5.21
C PRO A 286 9.62 -28.88 6.56
N ASP A 287 10.27 -27.72 6.57
CA ASP A 287 10.86 -27.10 7.75
C ASP A 287 9.79 -26.69 8.79
N ASN A 288 8.57 -26.38 8.33
CA ASN A 288 7.46 -26.00 9.20
C ASN A 288 6.51 -27.15 9.54
N VAL A 289 6.75 -28.33 8.97
CA VAL A 289 5.80 -29.44 9.06
C VAL A 289 6.17 -30.38 10.19
N ASP A 290 5.16 -30.82 10.94
CA ASP A 290 5.30 -31.81 12.00
C ASP A 290 5.29 -33.23 11.43
N GLN A 291 6.47 -33.67 10.99
CA GLN A 291 6.64 -34.99 10.36
C GLN A 291 6.09 -36.17 11.20
N PRO A 292 6.32 -36.25 12.53
CA PRO A 292 5.67 -37.26 13.37
C PRO A 292 4.14 -37.29 13.25
N LYS A 293 3.48 -36.12 13.23
CA LYS A 293 2.02 -36.05 13.10
C LYS A 293 1.55 -36.47 11.72
N LEU A 294 2.29 -36.07 10.68
CA LEU A 294 2.01 -36.49 9.31
C LEU A 294 2.07 -38.03 9.17
N LYS A 295 3.06 -38.67 9.78
CA LYS A 295 3.16 -40.14 9.86
C LYS A 295 1.99 -40.74 10.65
N SER A 296 1.63 -40.16 11.79
CA SER A 296 0.50 -40.62 12.61
C SER A 296 -0.82 -40.57 11.82
N ALA A 297 -1.05 -39.51 11.06
CA ALA A 297 -2.23 -39.36 10.21
C ALA A 297 -2.27 -40.43 9.09
N LEU A 298 -1.13 -40.70 8.44
CA LEU A 298 -1.00 -41.76 7.44
C LEU A 298 -1.36 -43.15 8.00
N VAL A 299 -0.88 -43.48 9.20
CA VAL A 299 -1.18 -44.76 9.85
C VAL A 299 -2.66 -44.83 10.27
N SER A 300 -3.15 -43.80 10.94
CA SER A 300 -4.47 -43.82 11.59
C SER A 300 -5.61 -43.67 10.60
N ASN A 301 -5.47 -42.81 9.59
CA ASN A 301 -6.57 -42.44 8.69
C ASN A 301 -6.47 -43.06 7.29
N PHE A 302 -5.30 -43.56 6.90
CA PHE A 302 -5.05 -44.05 5.53
C PHE A 302 -4.55 -45.50 5.46
N SER A 303 -4.61 -46.21 6.59
CA SER A 303 -4.19 -47.62 6.74
C SER A 303 -2.80 -47.89 6.13
N VAL A 304 -1.89 -46.94 6.27
CA VAL A 304 -0.50 -47.05 5.82
C VAL A 304 0.29 -47.82 6.86
N SER A 305 1.00 -48.86 6.44
CA SER A 305 1.82 -49.65 7.36
C SER A 305 3.13 -48.91 7.69
N GLY A 306 3.77 -49.25 8.81
CA GLY A 306 5.07 -48.65 9.15
C GLY A 306 6.15 -48.90 8.10
N ALA A 307 6.06 -50.00 7.33
CA ALA A 307 6.97 -50.32 6.25
C ALA A 307 6.81 -49.40 5.02
N ASP A 308 5.61 -48.85 4.80
CA ASP A 308 5.34 -47.90 3.71
C ASP A 308 5.90 -46.50 4.01
N LEU A 309 6.38 -46.25 5.24
CA LEU A 309 6.98 -44.98 5.67
C LEU A 309 8.51 -44.98 5.50
N THR A 310 9.09 -46.03 4.93
CA THR A 310 10.52 -46.16 4.64
C THR A 310 10.74 -46.57 3.19
N HIS A 311 11.89 -46.18 2.64
CA HIS A 311 12.33 -46.61 1.32
C HIS A 311 12.70 -48.09 1.34
N ALA A 312 12.04 -48.90 0.50
CA ALA A 312 12.27 -50.34 0.44
C ALA A 312 13.74 -50.72 0.13
N GLU A 313 14.42 -49.93 -0.71
CA GLU A 313 15.79 -50.20 -1.14
C GLU A 313 16.86 -49.73 -0.15
N THR A 314 16.62 -48.61 0.56
CA THR A 314 17.65 -47.96 1.39
C THR A 314 17.38 -48.07 2.89
N GLY A 315 16.18 -48.52 3.29
CA GLY A 315 15.72 -48.55 4.67
C GLY A 315 15.55 -47.16 5.33
N ARG A 316 15.78 -46.07 4.58
CA ARG A 316 15.70 -44.70 5.10
C ARG A 316 14.25 -44.26 5.26
N PRO A 317 13.89 -43.48 6.30
CA PRO A 317 12.57 -42.87 6.41
C PRO A 317 12.24 -41.97 5.21
N LEU A 318 10.96 -41.94 4.81
CA LEU A 318 10.48 -40.98 3.82
C LEU A 318 10.69 -39.54 4.31
N SER A 319 11.06 -38.65 3.39
CA SER A 319 11.12 -37.22 3.65
C SER A 319 9.73 -36.64 3.86
N THR A 320 9.64 -35.44 4.46
CA THR A 320 8.34 -34.79 4.70
C THR A 320 7.56 -34.54 3.40
N LEU A 321 8.25 -34.18 2.31
CA LEU A 321 7.62 -34.00 1.00
C LEU A 321 7.06 -35.34 0.48
N GLN A 322 7.82 -36.43 0.61
CA GLN A 322 7.38 -37.78 0.21
C GLN A 322 6.18 -38.26 1.04
N LEU A 323 6.09 -37.87 2.31
CA LEU A 323 4.95 -38.18 3.17
C LEU A 323 3.70 -37.40 2.72
N PHE A 324 3.82 -36.14 2.31
CA PHE A 324 2.70 -35.43 1.69
C PHE A 324 2.28 -36.06 0.36
N GLU A 325 3.22 -36.43 -0.51
CA GLU A 325 2.92 -37.15 -1.76
C GLU A 325 2.15 -38.46 -1.48
N LEU A 326 2.48 -39.14 -0.38
CA LEU A 326 1.77 -40.34 0.04
C LEU A 326 0.34 -40.03 0.52
N ILE A 327 0.14 -38.94 1.28
CA ILE A 327 -1.20 -38.47 1.65
C ILE A 327 -2.02 -38.17 0.39
N GLU A 328 -1.46 -37.37 -0.53
CA GLU A 328 -2.09 -36.99 -1.80
C GLU A 328 -2.48 -38.22 -2.63
N LYS A 329 -1.61 -39.23 -2.69
CA LYS A 329 -1.92 -40.51 -3.34
C LYS A 329 -3.07 -41.25 -2.65
N LYS A 330 -3.13 -41.21 -1.31
CA LYS A 330 -4.17 -41.90 -0.53
C LYS A 330 -5.53 -41.20 -0.57
N ILE A 331 -5.56 -39.87 -0.69
CA ILE A 331 -6.80 -39.11 -0.91
C ILE A 331 -7.26 -39.13 -2.39
N GLY A 332 -6.40 -39.56 -3.32
CA GLY A 332 -6.71 -39.70 -4.74
C GLY A 332 -6.42 -38.47 -5.60
N ALA A 333 -5.61 -37.52 -5.08
CA ALA A 333 -5.25 -36.28 -5.75
C ALA A 333 -3.72 -36.07 -5.76
N PRO A 334 -2.95 -36.94 -6.46
CA PRO A 334 -1.50 -36.88 -6.45
C PRO A 334 -1.00 -35.54 -6.99
N GLY A 335 -0.15 -34.85 -6.23
CA GLY A 335 0.50 -33.62 -6.66
C GLY A 335 -0.27 -32.33 -6.43
N VAL A 336 -1.48 -32.36 -5.84
CA VAL A 336 -2.30 -31.16 -5.62
C VAL A 336 -1.52 -30.02 -4.96
N TYR A 337 -0.83 -30.31 -3.86
CA TYR A 337 0.01 -29.38 -3.11
C TYR A 337 1.49 -29.56 -3.44
N THR A 338 1.97 -30.80 -3.53
CA THR A 338 3.40 -31.07 -3.68
C THR A 338 3.97 -30.63 -5.02
N ALA A 339 3.17 -30.56 -6.10
CA ALA A 339 3.63 -30.00 -7.37
C ALA A 339 3.93 -28.50 -7.26
N CYS A 340 3.05 -27.73 -6.61
CA CYS A 340 3.26 -26.31 -6.33
C CYS A 340 4.48 -26.11 -5.42
N LEU A 341 4.59 -26.92 -4.37
CA LEU A 341 5.72 -26.85 -3.43
C LEU A 341 7.07 -27.17 -4.11
N ARG A 342 7.11 -28.05 -5.12
CA ARG A 342 8.34 -28.30 -5.90
C ARG A 342 8.75 -27.10 -6.75
N LYS A 343 7.81 -26.33 -7.31
CA LYS A 343 8.12 -25.08 -8.02
C LYS A 343 8.80 -24.09 -7.05
N LEU A 344 8.22 -23.93 -5.85
CA LEU A 344 8.76 -23.08 -4.80
C LEU A 344 10.14 -23.57 -4.31
N ALA A 345 10.32 -24.88 -4.11
CA ALA A 345 11.59 -25.49 -3.71
C ALA A 345 12.72 -25.18 -4.69
N LYS A 346 12.42 -25.17 -6.00
CA LYS A 346 13.40 -24.85 -7.04
C LYS A 346 13.91 -23.41 -6.89
N LEU A 347 13.05 -22.46 -6.57
CA LEU A 347 13.44 -21.07 -6.34
C LEU A 347 14.30 -20.92 -5.08
N ARG A 348 13.99 -21.66 -4.01
CA ARG A 348 14.85 -21.71 -2.82
C ARG A 348 16.25 -22.23 -3.16
N ILE A 349 16.36 -23.31 -3.94
CA ILE A 349 17.66 -23.85 -4.39
C ILE A 349 18.42 -22.81 -5.20
N ASP A 350 17.73 -22.09 -6.09
CA ASP A 350 18.33 -21.01 -6.89
C ASP A 350 18.82 -19.86 -6.01
N ALA A 351 18.10 -19.52 -4.93
CA ALA A 351 18.49 -18.49 -3.96
C ALA A 351 19.81 -18.82 -3.24
N ASP A 352 20.00 -20.10 -2.90
CA ASP A 352 21.10 -20.59 -2.06
C ASP A 352 22.36 -20.97 -2.87
N HIS A 353 22.22 -21.29 -4.17
CA HIS A 353 23.28 -21.98 -4.92
C HIS A 353 23.65 -21.37 -6.27
N LYS A 354 23.01 -20.29 -6.74
CA LYS A 354 23.34 -19.68 -8.03
C LYS A 354 23.85 -18.25 -7.89
N ILE A 355 24.89 -17.93 -8.66
CA ILE A 355 25.20 -16.54 -9.03
C ILE A 355 24.12 -16.14 -10.04
N LEU A 356 23.22 -15.27 -9.62
CA LEU A 356 22.08 -14.83 -10.44
C LEU A 356 22.52 -13.63 -11.28
N GLU A 357 22.59 -13.82 -12.59
CA GLU A 357 22.84 -12.73 -13.54
C GLU A 357 21.65 -11.75 -13.55
N PRO A 358 21.88 -10.43 -13.63
CA PRO A 358 20.80 -9.45 -13.77
C PRO A 358 20.05 -9.71 -15.07
N ARG A 359 18.81 -10.18 -14.95
CA ARG A 359 17.89 -10.31 -16.08
C ARG A 359 16.85 -9.20 -15.98
N SER A 360 16.85 -8.29 -16.96
CA SER A 360 15.69 -7.43 -17.20
C SER A 360 14.59 -8.33 -17.76
N SER A 361 13.58 -8.57 -16.94
CA SER A 361 12.37 -9.29 -17.29
C SER A 361 11.31 -8.26 -17.65
N GLU A 362 10.54 -8.46 -18.72
CA GLU A 362 9.31 -7.67 -18.96
C GLU A 362 8.21 -8.02 -17.95
N GLN A 363 8.41 -9.05 -17.13
CA GLN A 363 7.45 -9.52 -16.13
C GLN A 363 7.79 -8.99 -14.74
N SER A 364 6.79 -8.42 -14.07
CA SER A 364 6.83 -8.05 -12.66
C SER A 364 7.00 -9.28 -11.78
N TYR A 365 8.08 -9.34 -10.99
CA TYR A 365 8.31 -10.44 -10.05
C TYR A 365 7.32 -10.43 -8.88
N SER A 366 6.87 -9.24 -8.46
CA SER A 366 5.80 -9.09 -7.48
C SER A 366 4.50 -9.72 -7.97
N THR A 367 4.12 -9.53 -9.24
CA THR A 367 2.95 -10.18 -9.84
C THR A 367 3.13 -11.69 -9.92
N GLN A 368 4.28 -12.18 -10.43
CA GLN A 368 4.56 -13.62 -10.49
C GLN A 368 4.54 -14.29 -9.12
N PHE A 369 5.00 -13.59 -8.08
CA PHE A 369 4.99 -14.09 -6.71
C PHE A 369 3.56 -14.14 -6.16
N ALA A 370 2.74 -13.12 -6.41
CA ALA A 370 1.33 -13.12 -6.04
C ALA A 370 0.56 -14.27 -6.71
N ASP A 371 0.79 -14.50 -8.01
CA ASP A 371 0.17 -15.60 -8.75
C ASP A 371 0.57 -16.95 -8.15
N MET A 372 1.83 -17.12 -7.76
CA MET A 372 2.31 -18.31 -7.07
C MET A 372 1.64 -18.51 -5.70
N CYS A 373 1.48 -17.45 -4.91
CA CYS A 373 0.72 -17.50 -3.67
C CYS A 373 -0.73 -17.92 -3.94
N GLY A 374 -1.36 -17.42 -5.01
CA GLY A 374 -2.70 -17.82 -5.43
C GLY A 374 -2.81 -19.30 -5.83
N GLU A 375 -1.89 -19.80 -6.66
CA GLU A 375 -1.81 -21.22 -7.04
C GLU A 375 -1.68 -22.14 -5.82
N ILE A 376 -0.80 -21.77 -4.88
CA ILE A 376 -0.58 -22.53 -3.64
C ILE A 376 -1.81 -22.47 -2.74
N THR A 377 -2.44 -21.30 -2.61
CA THR A 377 -3.64 -21.11 -1.80
C THR A 377 -4.77 -22.01 -2.30
N HIS A 378 -4.98 -22.06 -3.61
CA HIS A 378 -5.97 -22.95 -4.22
C HIS A 378 -5.66 -24.43 -3.94
N ALA A 379 -4.40 -24.84 -4.12
CA ALA A 379 -3.94 -26.19 -3.84
C ALA A 379 -4.11 -26.60 -2.36
N LEU A 380 -3.84 -25.69 -1.42
CA LEU A 380 -4.05 -25.92 0.01
C LEU A 380 -5.54 -26.04 0.35
N GLY A 381 -6.40 -25.20 -0.26
CA GLY A 381 -7.85 -25.31 -0.11
C GLY A 381 -8.39 -26.65 -0.59
N GLU A 382 -7.99 -27.08 -1.79
CA GLU A 382 -8.36 -28.39 -2.34
C GLU A 382 -7.86 -29.54 -1.44
N LEU A 383 -6.61 -29.46 -0.97
CA LEU A 383 -6.07 -30.43 -0.03
C LEU A 383 -6.90 -30.48 1.26
N ALA A 384 -7.26 -29.33 1.83
CA ALA A 384 -8.06 -29.26 3.05
C ALA A 384 -9.43 -29.93 2.86
N ASP A 385 -10.13 -29.67 1.76
CA ASP A 385 -11.44 -30.26 1.45
C ASP A 385 -11.37 -31.78 1.30
N LEU A 386 -10.34 -32.27 0.62
CA LEU A 386 -10.10 -33.71 0.45
C LEU A 386 -9.75 -34.39 1.79
N LEU A 387 -8.94 -33.74 2.64
CA LEU A 387 -8.60 -34.26 3.97
C LEU A 387 -9.84 -34.36 4.86
N ARG A 388 -10.72 -33.35 4.90
CA ARG A 388 -11.98 -33.40 5.67
C ARG A 388 -12.89 -34.56 5.27
N THR A 389 -12.86 -34.93 3.99
CA THR A 389 -13.67 -36.03 3.47
C THR A 389 -13.11 -37.40 3.88
N ARG A 390 -11.79 -37.51 4.04
CA ARG A 390 -11.07 -38.79 4.21
C ARG A 390 -10.54 -39.06 5.61
N MET A 391 -10.32 -38.05 6.44
CA MET A 391 -9.75 -38.16 7.79
C MET A 391 -10.83 -38.16 8.91
N LYS A 392 -11.91 -38.93 8.72
CA LYS A 392 -12.97 -39.06 9.74
C LYS A 392 -12.64 -40.07 10.82
#